data_AF-A0A396SE40-F1
#
_entry.id   AF-A0A396SE40-F1
#
_cell.length_a   1.000
_cell.length_b   1.000
_cell.length_c   1.000
_cell.angle_alpha   90.00
_cell.angle_beta   90.00
_cell.angle_gamma   90.00
#
_symmetry.space_group_name_H-M   'P 1'
#
loop_
_entity.id
_entity.type
_entity.pdbx_description
1 polymer ?
#
loop_
_entity_poly.entity_id
_entity_poly.type
_entity_poly.pdbx_seq_one_letter_code
_entity_poly.pdbx_strand_id
1 'polypeptide(L)'
;MLTIVISFLLSFIPMESYGLFLLIQTILTYGSVGLFAAKWNPETPYTAAYLGAIMIAFISFLLSHFVFNILVFADPEGIARSLSYAVIVSLLFACGTDLFRKKREGALQ
;
A
#
# COMPACT_ATOMS: atom_id res chain seq x y z
N MET A 1 3.16 -11.22 6.02
CA MET A 1 2.77 -12.64 5.86
C MET A 1 1.49 -12.78 5.07
N LEU A 2 0.36 -12.22 5.51
CA LEU A 2 -0.93 -12.33 4.81
C LEU A 2 -0.90 -11.76 3.37
N THR A 3 -0.23 -10.61 3.16
CA THR A 3 -0.04 -10.03 1.82
C THR A 3 0.80 -10.92 0.89
N ILE A 4 1.83 -11.59 1.41
CA ILE A 4 2.69 -12.49 0.64
C ILE A 4 1.89 -13.71 0.17
N VAL A 5 1.07 -14.29 1.05
CA VAL A 5 0.22 -15.44 0.71
C VAL A 5 -0.83 -15.05 -0.33
N ILE A 6 -1.49 -13.89 -0.19
CA ILE A 6 -2.50 -13.44 -1.16
C ILE A 6 -1.85 -13.12 -2.52
N SER A 7 -0.72 -12.42 -2.54
CA SER A 7 -0.01 -12.13 -3.80
C SER A 7 0.47 -13.41 -4.49
N PHE A 8 0.93 -14.40 -3.72
CA PHE A 8 1.31 -15.70 -4.25
C PHE A 8 0.13 -16.44 -4.89
N LEU A 9 -1.03 -16.46 -4.22
CA LEU A 9 -2.25 -17.07 -4.77
C LEU A 9 -2.76 -16.35 -6.03
N LEU A 10 -2.65 -15.02 -6.07
CA LEU A 10 -3.03 -14.22 -7.23
C LEU A 10 -2.17 -14.51 -8.47
N SER A 11 -0.90 -14.90 -8.29
CA SER A 11 -0.02 -15.27 -9.41
C SER A 11 -0.43 -16.56 -10.14
N PHE A 12 -1.28 -17.41 -9.54
CA PHE A 12 -1.82 -18.60 -10.20
C PHE A 12 -3.06 -18.31 -11.05
N ILE A 13 -3.66 -17.12 -10.89
CA ILE A 13 -4.80 -16.71 -11.69
C ILE A 13 -4.25 -16.04 -12.97
N PRO A 14 -4.50 -16.59 -14.17
CA PRO A 14 -4.05 -15.98 -15.41
C PRO A 14 -4.86 -14.71 -15.65
N MET A 15 -4.36 -13.58 -15.14
CA MET A 15 -4.92 -12.27 -15.46
C MET A 15 -4.35 -11.80 -16.80
N GLU A 16 -5.22 -11.66 -17.80
CA GLU A 16 -4.84 -11.19 -19.14
C GLU A 16 -4.36 -9.73 -19.16
N SER A 17 -4.69 -8.95 -18.12
CA SER A 17 -4.26 -7.55 -17.98
C SER A 17 -3.26 -7.38 -16.85
N TYR A 18 -2.01 -7.09 -17.23
CA TYR A 18 -0.93 -6.78 -16.30
C TYR A 18 -1.24 -5.55 -15.42
N GLY A 19 -2.02 -4.59 -15.95
CA GLY A 19 -2.44 -3.41 -15.21
C GLY A 19 -3.39 -3.73 -14.05
N LEU A 20 -4.32 -4.68 -14.24
CA LEU A 20 -5.22 -5.12 -13.17
C LEU A 20 -4.46 -5.82 -12.03
N PHE A 21 -3.48 -6.65 -12.38
CA PHE A 21 -2.63 -7.31 -11.41
C PHE A 21 -1.88 -6.28 -10.53
N LEU A 22 -1.24 -5.29 -11.15
CA LEU A 22 -0.53 -4.22 -10.43
C LEU A 22 -1.48 -3.39 -9.54
N LEU A 23 -2.69 -3.11 -10.01
CA LEU A 23 -3.69 -2.37 -9.24
C LEU A 23 -4.12 -3.14 -7.99
N ILE A 24 -4.44 -4.43 -8.13
CA ILE A 24 -4.82 -5.28 -6.99
C ILE A 24 -3.68 -5.37 -5.98
N GLN A 25 -2.44 -5.57 -6.46
CA GLN A 25 -1.27 -5.66 -5.60
C GLN A 25 -0.96 -4.34 -4.88
N THR A 26 -1.20 -3.20 -5.55
CA THR A 26 -1.09 -1.87 -4.95
C THR A 26 -2.10 -1.70 -3.82
N ILE A 27 -3.37 -2.05 -4.06
CA ILE A 27 -4.44 -1.98 -3.05
C ILE A 27 -4.10 -2.89 -1.86
N LEU A 28 -3.68 -4.13 -2.11
CA LEU A 28 -3.34 -5.05 -1.03
C LEU A 28 -2.15 -4.55 -0.20
N THR A 29 -1.09 -4.11 -0.86
CA THR A 29 0.15 -3.73 -0.18
C THR A 29 -0.03 -2.43 0.59
N TYR A 30 -0.44 -1.36 -0.10
CA TYR A 30 -0.55 -0.03 0.51
C TYR A 30 -1.83 0.13 1.34
N GLY A 31 -2.91 -0.56 0.98
CA GLY A 31 -4.10 -0.64 1.82
C GLY A 31 -3.82 -1.33 3.15
N SER A 32 -3.02 -2.42 3.15
CA SER A 32 -2.58 -3.04 4.40
C SER A 32 -1.77 -2.08 5.27
N VAL A 33 -0.88 -1.27 4.68
CA VAL A 33 -0.11 -0.25 5.41
C VAL A 33 -1.04 0.75 6.07
N GLY A 34 -2.03 1.26 5.35
CA GLY A 34 -3.04 2.16 5.89
C GLY A 34 -3.84 1.55 7.05
N LEU A 35 -4.31 0.31 6.88
CA LEU A 35 -5.05 -0.45 7.91
C LEU A 35 -4.21 -0.66 9.17
N PHE A 36 -2.96 -1.12 9.02
CA PHE A 36 -2.08 -1.37 10.17
C PHE A 36 -1.61 -0.08 10.83
N ALA A 37 -1.37 0.99 10.07
CA ALA A 37 -1.04 2.30 10.61
C ALA A 37 -2.17 2.81 11.52
N ALA A 38 -3.42 2.75 11.05
CA ALA A 38 -4.57 3.16 11.86
C ALA A 38 -4.80 2.27 13.10
N LYS A 39 -4.49 0.97 12.99
CA LYS A 39 -4.66 0.01 14.08
C LYS A 39 -3.56 0.09 15.16
N TRP A 40 -2.30 0.26 14.77
CA TRP A 40 -1.16 0.23 15.70
C TRP A 40 -0.74 1.60 16.20
N ASN A 41 -0.98 2.67 15.44
CA ASN A 41 -0.72 4.03 15.89
C ASN A 41 -2.00 4.87 15.81
N PRO A 42 -2.91 4.70 16.79
CA PRO A 42 -4.22 5.33 16.79
C PRO A 42 -4.17 6.86 16.93
N GLU A 43 -3.11 7.40 17.53
CA GLU A 43 -2.93 8.84 17.79
C GLU A 43 -2.56 9.62 16.52
N THR A 44 -1.75 9.03 15.64
CA THR A 44 -1.27 9.68 14.41
C THR A 44 -1.38 8.78 13.16
N PRO A 45 -2.60 8.29 12.82
CA PRO A 45 -2.79 7.24 11.83
C PRO A 45 -2.42 7.68 10.41
N TYR A 46 -2.70 8.94 10.05
CA TYR A 46 -2.40 9.49 8.72
C TYR A 46 -0.91 9.64 8.46
N THR A 47 -0.18 10.17 9.43
CA THR A 47 1.28 10.35 9.35
C THR A 47 1.99 9.00 9.29
N ALA A 48 1.55 8.04 10.11
CA ALA A 48 2.07 6.68 10.08
C ALA A 48 1.81 5.99 8.73
N ALA A 49 0.62 6.14 8.15
CA ALA A 49 0.27 5.57 6.85
C ALA A 49 1.06 6.20 5.69
N TYR A 50 1.29 7.52 5.74
CA TYR A 50 2.08 8.26 4.77
C TYR A 50 3.55 7.84 4.80
N LEU A 51 4.18 7.88 5.98
CA LEU A 51 5.58 7.47 6.14
C LEU A 51 5.78 5.99 5.80
N GLY A 52 4.85 5.12 6.22
CA GLY A 52 4.88 3.70 5.88
C GLY A 52 4.82 3.45 4.37
N ALA A 53 3.96 4.18 3.66
CA ALA A 53 3.86 4.08 2.21
C ALA A 53 5.15 4.54 1.50
N ILE A 54 5.74 5.65 1.93
CA ILE A 54 7.01 6.14 1.39
C ILE A 54 8.13 5.14 1.64
N MET A 55 8.23 4.60 2.85
CA MET A 55 9.28 3.64 3.20
C MET A 55 9.17 2.36 2.36
N ILE A 56 7.96 1.84 2.16
CA ILE A 56 7.76 0.66 1.30
C ILE A 56 8.06 0.96 -0.16
N ALA A 57 7.68 2.12 -0.67
CA ALA A 57 8.02 2.52 -2.04
C ALA A 57 9.54 2.62 -2.22
N PHE A 58 10.25 3.22 -1.26
CA PHE A 58 11.70 3.34 -1.29
C PHE A 58 12.40 1.97 -1.25
N ILE A 59 11.97 1.06 -0.37
CA ILE A 59 12.47 -0.32 -0.33
C ILE A 59 12.19 -1.03 -1.66
N SER A 60 11.02 -0.81 -2.25
CA SER A 60 10.64 -1.42 -3.54
C SER A 60 11.55 -0.94 -4.68
N PHE A 61 11.97 0.32 -4.67
CA PHE A 61 12.95 0.83 -5.65
C PHE A 61 14.33 0.23 -5.44
N LEU A 62 14.81 0.17 -4.19
CA LEU A 62 16.08 -0.47 -3.89
C LEU A 62 16.09 -1.94 -4.34
N LEU A 63 15.03 -2.68 -4.04
CA LEU A 63 14.92 -4.08 -4.46
C LEU A 63 14.87 -4.22 -5.99
N SER A 64 14.07 -3.39 -6.66
CA SER A 64 13.98 -3.39 -8.12
C SER A 64 15.32 -3.09 -8.79
N HIS A 65 16.10 -2.14 -8.25
CA HIS A 65 17.40 -1.77 -8.81
C HIS A 65 18.48 -2.79 -8.50
N PHE A 66 18.65 -3.19 -7.23
CA PHE A 66 19.76 -4.04 -6.80
C PHE A 66 19.53 -5.54 -6.99
N VAL A 67 18.28 -6.02 -6.88
CA VAL A 67 17.95 -7.45 -6.95
C VAL A 67 17.47 -7.83 -8.34
N PHE A 68 16.53 -7.06 -8.90
CA PHE A 68 15.90 -7.38 -10.18
C PHE A 68 16.56 -6.69 -11.38
N ASN A 69 17.53 -5.80 -11.15
CA ASN A 69 18.24 -5.04 -12.17
C ASN A 69 17.29 -4.32 -13.16
N ILE A 70 16.18 -3.80 -12.63
CA ILE A 70 15.22 -3.03 -13.39
C ILE A 70 15.70 -1.57 -13.39
N LEU A 71 15.71 -0.94 -14.57
CA LEU A 71 16.06 0.47 -14.75
C LEU A 71 14.91 1.38 -14.28
N VAL A 72 14.68 1.40 -12.97
CA VAL A 72 13.57 2.17 -12.38
C VAL A 72 13.74 3.67 -12.68
N PHE A 73 14.96 4.20 -12.61
CA PHE A 73 15.27 5.61 -12.87
C PHE A 73 15.15 6.06 -14.34
N ALA A 74 14.79 5.16 -15.26
CA ALA A 74 14.60 5.51 -16.67
C ALA A 74 13.30 6.30 -16.94
N ASP A 75 12.30 6.18 -16.07
CA ASP A 75 11.03 6.93 -16.14
C ASP A 75 10.66 7.53 -14.77
N PRO A 76 11.22 8.70 -14.42
CA PRO A 76 10.94 9.35 -13.13
C PRO A 76 9.49 9.83 -13.00
N GLU A 77 8.81 10.16 -14.10
CA GLU A 77 7.42 10.61 -14.08
C GLU A 77 6.45 9.46 -13.75
N GLY A 78 6.66 8.30 -14.38
CA GLY A 78 5.89 7.08 -14.10
C GLY A 78 6.04 6.63 -12.64
N ILE A 79 7.26 6.72 -12.10
CA ILE A 79 7.53 6.46 -10.68
C ILE A 79 6.76 7.42 -9.77
N ALA A 80 6.89 8.73 -9.99
CA ALA A 80 6.29 9.74 -9.13
C ALA A 80 4.76 9.59 -9.08
N ARG A 81 4.15 9.29 -10.24
CA ARG A 81 2.72 9.01 -10.34
C ARG A 81 2.33 7.74 -9.57
N SER A 82 3.09 6.66 -9.72
CA SER A 82 2.84 5.39 -9.02
C SER A 82 2.97 5.54 -7.50
N LEU A 83 3.97 6.28 -7.03
CA LEU A 83 4.16 6.58 -5.61
C LEU A 83 3.02 7.44 -5.06
N SER A 84 2.56 8.42 -5.84
CA SER A 84 1.41 9.26 -5.46
C SER A 84 0.14 8.41 -5.28
N TYR A 85 -0.15 7.50 -6.21
CA TYR A 85 -1.28 6.59 -6.07
C TYR A 85 -1.15 5.68 -4.85
N ALA A 86 0.04 5.12 -4.62
CA ALA A 86 0.31 4.27 -3.46
C ALA A 86 0.06 4.99 -2.13
N VAL A 87 0.52 6.24 -2.02
CA VAL A 87 0.28 7.09 -0.84
C VAL A 87 -1.21 7.40 -0.67
N ILE A 88 -1.91 7.78 -1.75
CA ILE A 88 -3.35 8.06 -1.72
C ILE A 88 -4.12 6.82 -1.24
N VAL A 89 -3.81 5.64 -1.77
CA VAL A 89 -4.44 4.38 -1.36
C VAL A 89 -4.20 4.11 0.12
N SER A 90 -2.97 4.24 0.60
CA SER A 90 -2.64 4.07 2.03
C SER A 90 -3.44 5.01 2.92
N LEU A 91 -3.51 6.30 2.55
CA LEU A 91 -4.26 7.31 3.30
C LEU A 91 -5.77 7.06 3.30
N LEU A 92 -6.34 6.65 2.16
CA LEU A 92 -7.76 6.31 2.08
C LEU A 92 -8.13 5.16 3.01
N PHE A 93 -7.31 4.10 3.03
CA PHE A 93 -7.50 2.99 3.96
C PHE A 93 -7.34 3.45 5.41
N ALA A 94 -6.29 4.21 5.75
CA ALA A 94 -6.10 4.73 7.11
C ALA A 94 -7.30 5.57 7.58
N CYS A 95 -7.79 6.49 6.74
CA CYS A 95 -8.97 7.30 7.00
C CYS A 95 -10.23 6.45 7.22
N GLY A 96 -10.48 5.50 6.31
CA GLY A 96 -11.61 4.57 6.43
C GLY A 96 -11.55 3.80 7.75
N THR A 97 -10.39 3.25 8.10
CA THR A 97 -10.23 2.48 9.35
C THR A 97 -10.45 3.34 10.58
N ASP A 98 -9.91 4.57 10.62
CA ASP A 98 -10.09 5.49 11.75
C ASP A 98 -11.56 5.91 11.92
N LEU A 99 -12.26 6.19 10.82
CA LEU A 99 -13.69 6.50 10.84
C LEU A 99 -14.53 5.31 11.34
N PHE A 100 -14.24 4.09 10.88
CA PHE A 100 -14.91 2.88 11.35
C PHE A 100 -14.65 2.64 12.85
N ARG A 101 -13.44 2.89 13.33
CA ARG A 101 -13.11 2.79 14.76
C ARG A 101 -13.92 3.79 15.59
N LYS A 102 -13.89 5.07 15.22
CA LYS A 102 -14.64 6.13 15.91
C LYS A 102 -16.14 5.86 15.96
N LYS A 103 -16.71 5.36 14.86
CA LYS A 103 -18.14 4.97 14.81
C LYS A 103 -18.47 3.82 15.77
N ARG A 104 -17.53 2.88 15.98
CA ARG A 104 -17.72 1.75 16.87
C ARG A 104 -17.56 2.14 18.34
N GLU A 105 -16.61 3.02 18.65
CA GLU A 105 -16.40 3.56 20.00
C GLU A 105 -17.55 4.46 20.45
N GLY A 106 -18.08 5.30 19.55
CA GLY A 106 -19.26 6.13 19.82
C GLY A 106 -20.59 5.36 19.87
N ALA A 107 -20.64 4.11 19.42
CA ALA A 107 -21.81 3.22 19.55
C ALA A 107 -21.78 2.35 20.82
N LEU A 108 -20.68 2.40 21.59
CA LEU A 108 -20.50 1.68 22.85
C LEU A 108 -20.58 2.59 24.09
N GLN A 109 -20.88 3.88 23.88
CA GLN A 109 -21.24 4.85 24.92
C GLN A 109 -22.77 5.02 24.97
#